data_AF-A0A8T4TGD2-F1
#
_entry.id   AF-A0A8T4TGD2-F1
#
_cell.length_a   1.000
_cell.length_b   1.000
_cell.length_c   1.000
_cell.angle_alpha   90.00
_cell.angle_beta   90.00
_cell.angle_gamma   90.00
#
_symmetry.space_group_name_H-M   'P 1'
#
loop_
_entity.id
_entity.type
_entity.pdbx_description
1 polymer ?
#
loop_
_entity_poly.entity_id
_entity_poly.type
_entity_poly.pdbx_seq_one_letter_code
_entity_poly.pdbx_strand_id
1 'polypeptide(L)' 'MERLEKCQICGLKIAVNSCKKCGKGVCENCFHKAYNVCLACLKTVNR' A
#
# COMPACT_ATOMS: atom_id res chain seq x y z
N MET A 1 -11.85 11.87 16.58
CA MET A 1 -10.51 11.98 15.95
C MET A 1 -10.41 10.84 14.94
N GLU A 2 -10.46 11.15 13.66
CA GLU A 2 -10.29 10.15 12.59
C GLU A 2 -8.81 9.72 12.58
N ARG A 3 -8.55 8.46 12.93
CA ARG A 3 -7.19 7.94 13.07
C ARG A 3 -6.69 7.56 11.68
N LEU A 4 -6.07 8.52 10.98
CA LEU A 4 -5.41 8.25 9.71
C LEU A 4 -4.22 7.31 9.94
N GLU A 5 -4.33 6.07 9.47
CA GLU A 5 -3.26 5.07 9.62
C GLU A 5 -2.07 5.42 8.73
N LYS A 6 -0.85 5.19 9.21
CA LYS A 6 0.36 5.36 8.39
C LYS A 6 0.50 4.17 7.44
N CYS A 7 1.17 4.41 6.31
CA CYS A 7 1.52 3.38 5.34
C CYS A 7 2.21 2.21 6.05
N GLN A 8 1.64 1.01 5.95
CA GLN A 8 2.18 -0.19 6.59
C GLN A 8 3.42 -0.77 5.85
N ILE A 9 3.90 -0.09 4.80
CA ILE A 9 5.13 -0.45 4.07
C ILE A 9 6.28 0.45 4.47
N CYS A 10 6.09 1.77 4.37
CA CYS A 10 7.18 2.72 4.66
C CYS A 10 7.05 3.42 6.01
N GLY A 11 5.86 3.49 6.61
CA GLY A 11 5.62 4.20 7.86
C GLY A 11 5.79 5.73 7.80
N LEU A 12 6.08 6.30 6.63
CA LEU A 12 6.41 7.72 6.47
C LEU A 12 5.19 8.60 6.18
N LYS A 13 4.30 8.13 5.29
CA LYS A 13 3.10 8.85 4.83
C LYS A 13 1.83 8.19 5.34
N ILE A 14 0.73 8.92 5.33
CA ILE A 14 -0.62 8.39 5.59
C ILE A 14 -0.98 7.34 4.52
N ALA A 15 -1.64 6.25 4.95
CA ALA A 15 -2.26 5.28 4.09
C ALA A 15 -3.51 5.88 3.45
N VAL A 16 -3.50 6.01 2.13
CA VAL A 16 -4.62 6.57 1.36
C VAL A 16 -5.24 5.53 0.42
N ASN A 17 -4.55 4.40 0.22
CA ASN A 17 -4.98 3.29 -0.61
C ASN A 17 -4.86 1.98 0.17
N SER A 18 -5.62 0.97 -0.23
CA SER A 18 -5.55 -0.38 0.35
C SER A 18 -5.14 -1.38 -0.72
N CYS A 19 -4.16 -2.23 -0.42
CA CYS A 19 -3.71 -3.26 -1.36
C CYS A 19 -4.77 -4.35 -1.53
N LYS A 20 -5.25 -4.60 -2.75
CA LYS A 20 -6.24 -5.67 -3.02
C LYS A 20 -5.71 -7.09 -2.74
N LYS A 21 -4.38 -7.30 -2.75
CA LYS A 21 -3.76 -8.63 -2.55
C LYS A 21 -3.47 -8.97 -1.09
N CYS A 22 -3.03 -8.00 -0.28
CA CYS A 22 -2.65 -8.26 1.11
C CYS A 22 -3.47 -7.47 2.14
N GLY A 23 -4.41 -6.61 1.70
CA GLY A 23 -5.28 -5.82 2.56
C GLY A 23 -4.60 -4.63 3.26
N LYS A 24 -3.27 -4.48 3.16
CA LYS A 24 -2.53 -3.44 3.88
C LYS A 24 -2.86 -2.03 3.40
N GLY A 25 -2.96 -1.10 4.35
CA GLY A 25 -3.04 0.33 4.11
C GLY A 25 -1.70 0.89 3.63
N VAL A 26 -1.68 1.52 2.46
CA VAL A 26 -0.47 2.00 1.77
C VAL A 26 -0.63 3.42 1.27
N CYS A 27 0.47 4.17 1.32
CA CYS A 27 0.53 5.49 0.73
C CYS A 27 0.59 5.40 -0.80
N GLU A 28 0.31 6.52 -1.46
CA GLU A 28 0.41 6.69 -2.92
C GLU A 28 1.74 6.20 -3.51
N ASN A 29 2.87 6.40 -2.81
CA ASN A 29 4.20 6.02 -3.30
C ASN A 29 4.45 4.50 -3.21
N CYS A 30 3.78 3.83 -2.28
CA CYS A 30 3.90 2.37 -2.10
C CYS A 30 2.76 1.60 -2.76
N PHE A 31 1.88 2.29 -3.52
CA PHE A 31 0.71 1.72 -4.16
C PHE A 31 0.79 1.83 -5.68
N HIS A 32 0.57 0.71 -6.36
CA HIS A 32 0.53 0.65 -7.81
C HIS A 32 -0.90 0.75 -8.31
N LYS A 33 -1.31 1.96 -8.75
CA LYS A 33 -2.69 2.26 -9.15
C LYS A 33 -3.23 1.35 -10.26
N ALA A 34 -2.41 1.04 -11.28
CA ALA A 34 -2.86 0.21 -12.41
C ALA A 34 -3.29 -1.21 -12.00
N TYR A 35 -2.67 -1.77 -10.96
CA TYR A 35 -2.95 -3.14 -10.48
C TYR A 35 -3.73 -3.15 -9.16
N ASN A 36 -4.00 -1.98 -8.56
CA ASN A 36 -4.60 -1.82 -7.25
C ASN A 36 -3.92 -2.66 -6.14
N VAL A 37 -2.59 -2.79 -6.21
CA VAL A 37 -1.79 -3.53 -5.23
C VAL A 37 -0.62 -2.69 -4.73
N CYS A 38 -0.07 -3.04 -3.58
CA CYS A 38 1.16 -2.42 -3.12
C CYS A 38 2.39 -2.87 -3.91
N LEU A 39 3.43 -2.05 -3.95
CA LEU A 39 4.67 -2.35 -4.65
C LEU A 39 5.36 -3.63 -4.14
N ALA A 40 5.23 -3.94 -2.85
CA ALA A 40 5.76 -5.18 -2.29
C ALA A 40 5.10 -6.42 -2.92
N CYS A 41 3.78 -6.40 -3.05
CA CYS A 41 2.99 -7.47 -3.69
C CYS A 41 3.20 -7.55 -5.21
N LEU A 42 3.44 -6.41 -5.85
CA LEU A 42 3.75 -6.35 -7.27
C LEU A 42 5.10 -7.00 -7.58
N LYS A 43 6.11 -6.74 -6.75
CA LYS A 43 7.45 -7.34 -6.90
C LYS A 43 7.47 -8.86 -6.70
N THR A 44 6.49 -9.44 -6.00
CA THR A 44 6.43 -10.88 -5.73
C THR A 44 5.96 -11.73 -6.92
N VAL A 45 5.58 -11.13 -8.05
CA VAL A 45 5.06 -11.86 -9.22
C VAL A 45 6.18 -12.45 -10.09
N ASN A 46 7.45 -12.11 -9.84
CA ASN A 46 8.62 -12.57 -10.60
C ASN A 46 9.44 -13.69 -9.92
N ARG A 47 8.82 -14.74 -9.38
CA ARG A 47 9.58 -15.90 -8.86
C ARG A 47 8.95 -17.22 -9.22
#